data_AF-A0AAE2ZNS9-F1
#
_entry.id   AF-A0AAE2ZNS9-F1
#
_cell.length_a   1.000
_cell.length_b   1.000
_cell.length_c   1.000
_cell.angle_alpha   90.00
_cell.angle_beta   90.00
_cell.angle_gamma   90.00
#
_symmetry.space_group_name_H-M   'P 1'
#
loop_
_entity.id
_entity.type
_entity.pdbx_description
1 polymer ?
#
loop_
_entity_poly.entity_id
_entity_poly.type
_entity_poly.pdbx_seq_one_letter_code
_entity_poly.pdbx_strand_id
1 'polypeptide(L)'
;MITPTSSDTLVAVQNDKADAASNDLIDLKFLQAASAHPDRYDLIDIGAHFQPKPFGVAVKKGDSALVDSINKAIAELKSSGEIDRLLNKAVEDVKQ
;
A
#
# COMPACT_ATOMS: atom_id res chain seq x y z
N MET A 1 17.37 -1.96 11.67
CA MET A 1 17.60 -0.54 11.32
C MET A 1 16.24 0.16 11.26
N ILE A 2 16.14 1.42 11.66
CA ILE A 2 14.93 2.23 11.42
C ILE A 2 15.30 3.23 10.33
N THR A 3 14.51 3.29 9.26
CA THR A 3 14.69 4.26 8.17
C THR A 3 13.55 5.28 8.17
N PRO A 4 13.79 6.53 7.73
CA PRO A 4 12.75 7.56 7.73
C PRO A 4 11.62 7.31 6.70
N THR A 5 11.94 6.66 5.59
CA THR A 5 10.98 6.39 4.50
C THR A 5 11.00 4.93 4.06
N SER A 6 9.95 4.49 3.37
CA SER A 6 9.85 3.16 2.76
C SER A 6 10.91 2.95 1.67
N SER A 7 11.23 3.98 0.89
CA SER A 7 12.29 3.94 -0.13
C SER A 7 13.67 3.73 0.51
N ASP A 8 13.94 4.39 1.64
CA ASP A 8 15.19 4.18 2.39
C ASP A 8 15.32 2.74 2.90
N THR A 9 14.21 2.09 3.24
CA THR A 9 14.22 0.67 3.66
C THR A 9 14.65 -0.24 2.51
N LEU A 10 14.15 0.02 1.29
CA LEU A 10 14.57 -0.72 0.10
C LEU A 10 16.06 -0.51 -0.19
N VAL A 11 16.54 0.74 -0.10
CA VAL A 11 17.96 1.08 -0.29
C VAL A 11 18.85 0.42 0.76
N ALA A 12 18.37 0.25 1.99
CA ALA A 12 19.11 -0.45 3.04
C ALA A 12 19.31 -1.94 2.70
N VAL A 13 18.29 -2.62 2.18
CA VAL A 13 18.40 -4.00 1.70
C VAL A 13 19.33 -4.10 0.50
N GLN A 14 19.19 -3.20 -0.47
CA GLN A 14 20.03 -3.17 -1.69
C GLN A 14 21.52 -2.98 -1.43
N ASN A 15 21.88 -2.34 -0.31
CA ASN A 15 23.28 -2.06 0.07
C ASN A 15 23.77 -2.96 1.20
N ASP A 16 23.15 -4.13 1.42
CA ASP A 16 23.52 -5.11 2.45
C ASP A 16 23.55 -4.54 3.88
N LYS A 17 22.75 -3.48 4.14
CA LYS A 17 22.61 -2.89 5.49
C LYS A 17 21.46 -3.50 6.29
N ALA A 18 20.61 -4.29 5.64
CA ALA A 18 19.51 -5.03 6.24
C ALA A 18 19.24 -6.30 5.42
N ASP A 19 18.91 -7.41 6.08
CA ASP A 19 18.58 -8.67 5.39
C ASP A 19 17.17 -8.64 4.77
N ALA A 20 16.26 -7.86 5.34
CA ALA A 20 14.86 -7.74 4.89
C ALA A 20 14.22 -6.40 5.31
N ALA A 21 13.12 -6.07 4.65
CA ALA A 21 12.27 -4.92 4.91
C ALA A 21 10.81 -5.38 5.08
N SER A 22 10.06 -4.76 5.98
CA SER A 22 8.62 -5.02 6.14
C SER A 22 7.82 -3.73 5.93
N ASN A 23 6.78 -3.81 5.09
CA ASN A 23 5.79 -2.74 4.90
C ASN A 23 4.45 -3.38 4.49
N ASP A 24 3.41 -2.57 4.34
CA ASP A 24 2.17 -3.00 3.71
C ASP A 24 2.44 -3.50 2.29
N LEU A 25 1.78 -4.60 1.91
CA LEU A 25 2.05 -5.26 0.63
C LEU A 25 1.87 -4.33 -0.56
N ILE A 26 0.94 -3.37 -0.47
CA ILE A 26 0.70 -2.40 -1.53
C ILE A 26 1.90 -1.46 -1.72
N ASP A 27 2.51 -0.97 -0.63
CA ASP A 27 3.70 -0.12 -0.67
C ASP A 27 4.89 -0.89 -1.26
N LEU A 28 5.06 -2.15 -0.87
CA LEU A 28 6.11 -3.01 -1.42
C LEU A 28 5.93 -3.27 -2.93
N LYS A 29 4.68 -3.46 -3.39
CA LYS A 29 4.37 -3.60 -4.83
C LYS A 29 4.70 -2.34 -5.61
N PHE A 30 4.35 -1.17 -5.08
CA PHE A 30 4.70 0.11 -5.70
C PHE A 30 6.21 0.34 -5.75
N LEU A 31 6.92 0.08 -4.65
CA LEU A 31 8.39 0.20 -4.60
C LEU A 31 9.09 -0.78 -5.55
N GLN A 32 8.58 -2.01 -5.68
CA GLN A 32 9.09 -2.98 -6.66
C GLN A 32 8.85 -2.48 -8.09
N ALA A 33 7.63 -2.04 -8.41
CA ALA A 33 7.27 -1.53 -9.73
C ALA A 33 8.10 -0.31 -10.15
N ALA A 34 8.43 0.58 -9.21
CA ALA A 34 9.21 1.80 -9.45
C ALA A 34 10.74 1.58 -9.52
N SER A 35 11.22 0.39 -9.21
CA SER A 35 12.66 0.14 -9.06
C SER A 35 13.35 -0.10 -10.40
N ALA A 36 14.59 0.37 -10.52
CA ALA A 36 15.45 0.04 -11.66
C ALA A 36 15.85 -1.45 -11.70
N HIS A 37 15.72 -2.17 -10.58
CA HIS A 37 16.13 -3.57 -10.44
C HIS A 37 15.09 -4.39 -9.66
N PRO A 38 13.86 -4.57 -10.21
CA PRO A 38 12.77 -5.23 -9.50
C PRO A 38 13.05 -6.71 -9.20
N ASP A 39 13.86 -7.37 -10.03
CA ASP A 39 14.20 -8.80 -9.90
C ASP A 39 15.25 -9.09 -8.82
N ARG A 40 15.78 -8.06 -8.15
CA ARG A 40 16.78 -8.24 -7.09
C ARG A 40 16.20 -8.66 -5.74
N TYR A 41 14.88 -8.63 -5.57
CA TYR A 41 14.24 -8.95 -4.30
C TYR A 41 12.87 -9.57 -4.53
N ASP A 42 12.61 -10.60 -3.74
CA ASP A 42 11.32 -11.29 -3.71
C ASP A 42 10.37 -10.61 -2.72
N LEU A 43 9.12 -10.45 -3.13
CA LEU A 43 8.05 -10.05 -2.22
C LEU A 43 7.45 -11.29 -1.56
N ILE A 44 7.50 -11.34 -0.24
CA ILE A 44 6.91 -12.43 0.55
C ILE A 44 5.62 -11.91 1.20
N ASP A 45 4.47 -12.40 0.72
CA ASP A 45 3.18 -12.09 1.34
C ASP A 45 2.98 -12.95 2.60
N ILE A 46 3.13 -12.32 3.76
CA ILE A 46 2.90 -12.93 5.08
C ILE A 46 1.53 -12.55 5.67
N GLY A 47 0.65 -11.91 4.89
CA GLY A 47 -0.62 -11.35 5.38
C GLY A 47 -1.56 -12.38 6.01
N ALA A 48 -1.53 -13.63 5.53
CA ALA A 48 -2.35 -14.72 6.06
C ALA A 48 -2.02 -15.10 7.52
N HIS A 49 -0.87 -14.67 8.05
CA HIS A 49 -0.46 -14.91 9.44
C HIS A 49 -1.00 -13.87 10.41
N PHE A 50 -1.65 -12.82 9.93
CA PHE A 50 -2.17 -11.72 10.74
C PHE A 50 -3.69 -11.61 10.64
N GLN A 51 -4.29 -10.94 11.63
CA GLN A 51 -5.70 -10.53 11.53
C GLN A 51 -5.86 -9.54 10.36
N PRO A 52 -6.97 -9.62 9.61
CA PRO A 52 -7.24 -8.68 8.53
C PRO A 52 -7.14 -7.23 9.01
N LYS A 53 -6.33 -6.43 8.31
CA LYS A 53 -6.13 -5.00 8.59
C LYS A 53 -6.76 -4.18 7.46
N PRO A 54 -8.06 -3.86 7.51
CA PRO A 54 -8.68 -3.01 6.51
C PRO A 54 -8.16 -1.57 6.63
N PHE A 55 -7.95 -0.91 5.49
CA PHE A 55 -7.71 0.53 5.46
C PHE A 55 -9.02 1.29 5.73
N GLY A 56 -8.91 2.46 6.36
CA GLY A 56 -10.04 3.32 6.68
C GLY A 56 -9.69 4.79 6.56
N VAL A 57 -10.71 5.62 6.38
CA VAL A 57 -10.57 7.08 6.39
C VAL A 57 -10.84 7.57 7.81
N ALA A 58 -9.83 8.16 8.44
CA ALA A 58 -9.99 8.78 9.75
C ALA A 58 -10.81 10.06 9.63
N VAL A 59 -11.81 10.20 10.50
CA VAL A 59 -12.70 11.37 10.58
C VAL A 59 -12.70 11.94 12.00
N LYS A 60 -13.10 13.20 12.14
CA LYS A 60 -13.26 13.80 13.46
C LYS A 60 -14.29 13.01 14.28
N LYS A 61 -13.94 12.65 15.52
CA LYS A 61 -14.83 11.93 16.43
C LYS A 61 -16.15 12.69 16.62
N GLY A 62 -17.26 12.00 16.45
CA GLY A 62 -18.62 12.54 16.61
C GLY A 62 -19.25 13.10 15.33
N ASP A 63 -18.54 13.18 14.22
CA ASP A 63 -19.08 13.65 12.94
C ASP A 63 -19.72 12.49 12.15
N SER A 64 -20.90 12.05 12.59
CA SER A 64 -21.60 10.93 11.95
C SER A 64 -22.06 11.24 10.52
N ALA A 65 -22.42 12.50 10.24
CA ALA A 65 -22.85 12.91 8.90
C ALA A 65 -21.71 12.75 7.87
N LEU A 66 -20.48 13.11 8.23
CA LEU A 66 -19.33 12.90 7.36
C LEU A 66 -18.97 11.41 7.23
N VAL A 67 -19.04 10.65 8.32
CA VAL A 67 -18.83 9.18 8.31
C VAL A 67 -19.78 8.51 7.33
N ASP A 68 -21.08 8.81 7.42
CA ASP A 68 -22.10 8.21 6.57
C ASP A 68 -21.91 8.58 5.10
N SER A 69 -21.56 9.84 4.82
CA SER A 69 -21.29 10.32 3.47
C SER A 69 -20.08 9.62 2.85
N ILE A 70 -18.97 9.48 3.60
CA ILE A 70 -17.76 8.78 3.14
C ILE A 70 -18.06 7.30 2.90
N ASN A 71 -18.74 6.64 3.83
CA ASN A 71 -19.08 5.22 3.71
C ASN A 71 -19.99 4.96 2.50
N LYS A 72 -20.97 5.82 2.25
CA LYS A 72 -21.83 5.74 1.06
C LYS A 72 -21.01 5.88 -0.22
N ALA A 73 -20.15 6.90 -0.31
CA ALA A 73 -19.31 7.10 -1.49
C ALA A 73 -18.36 5.91 -1.75
N ILE A 74 -17.72 5.37 -0.70
CA ILE A 74 -16.86 4.18 -0.82
C ILE A 74 -17.68 2.97 -1.28
N ALA A 75 -18.90 2.78 -0.78
CA ALA A 75 -19.76 1.68 -1.20
C ALA A 75 -20.15 1.77 -2.68
N GLU A 76 -20.47 2.98 -3.17
CA GLU A 76 -20.77 3.25 -4.58
C GLU A 76 -19.55 3.03 -5.50
N LEU A 77 -18.37 3.45 -5.06
CA LEU A 77 -17.12 3.20 -5.81
C LEU A 77 -16.74 1.71 -5.84
N LYS A 78 -17.03 0.95 -4.78
CA LYS A 78 -16.83 -0.51 -4.76
C LYS A 78 -17.82 -1.22 -5.66
N SER A 79 -19.11 -0.89 -5.56
CA SER A 79 -20.15 -1.57 -6.34
C SER A 79 -20.04 -1.32 -7.85
N SER A 80 -19.50 -0.16 -8.23
CA SER A 80 -19.21 0.17 -9.63
C SER A 80 -17.89 -0.42 -10.16
N GLY A 81 -17.04 -0.98 -9.29
CA GLY A 81 -15.68 -1.44 -9.64
C GLY A 81 -14.69 -0.31 -9.89
N GLU A 82 -15.06 0.94 -9.58
CA GLU A 82 -14.22 2.11 -9.86
C GLU A 82 -12.99 2.15 -8.95
N ILE A 83 -13.11 1.68 -7.70
CA ILE A 83 -11.95 1.54 -6.80
C ILE A 83 -10.89 0.62 -7.40
N ASP A 84 -11.28 -0.49 -8.02
CA ASP A 84 -10.33 -1.44 -8.62
C ASP A 84 -9.66 -0.83 -9.86
N ARG A 85 -10.41 -0.07 -10.67
CA ARG A 85 -9.86 0.67 -11.82
C ARG A 85 -8.85 1.71 -11.39
N LEU A 86 -9.16 2.49 -10.36
CA LEU A 86 -8.25 3.50 -9.81
C LEU A 86 -6.96 2.86 -9.27
N LEU A 87 -7.07 1.74 -8.57
CA LEU A 87 -5.91 0.99 -8.07
C LEU A 87 -5.04 0.46 -9.21
N ASN A 88 -5.65 -0.17 -10.21
CA ASN A 88 -4.92 -0.69 -11.37
C ASN A 88 -4.20 0.43 -12.12
N LYS A 89 -4.89 1.55 -12.37
CA LYS A 89 -4.28 2.73 -12.99
C LYS A 89 -3.10 3.26 -12.19
N ALA A 90 -3.23 3.37 -10.86
CA ALA A 90 -2.13 3.84 -10.02
C ALA A 90 -0.91 2.91 -10.13
N VAL A 91 -1.11 1.60 -10.14
CA VAL A 91 -0.03 0.61 -10.32
C VAL A 91 0.63 0.71 -11.69
N GLU A 92 -0.15 0.96 -12.75
CA GLU A 92 0.38 1.18 -14.11
C GLU A 92 1.20 2.46 -14.20
N ASP A 93 0.73 3.56 -13.62
CA ASP A 93 1.38 4.87 -13.67
C ASP A 93 2.78 4.83 -13.00
N VAL A 94 3.01 3.93 -12.03
CA VAL A 94 4.30 3.78 -11.34
C VAL A 94 5.33 2.94 -12.13
N LYS A 95 4.92 2.22 -13.17
CA LYS A 95 5.82 1.44 -14.03
C LYS A 95 6.48 2.24 -15.16
N GLN A 96 6.03 3.47 -15.41
CA GLN A 96 6.54 4.35 -16.47
C GLN A 96 7.71 5.20 -15.98
#